data_AF-A0A940SRJ3-F1
#
_entry.id   AF-A0A940SRJ3-F1
#
_cell.length_a   1.000
_cell.length_b   1.000
_cell.length_c   1.000
_cell.angle_alpha   90.00
_cell.angle_beta   90.00
_cell.angle_gamma   90.00
#
_symmetry.space_group_name_H-M   'P 1'
#
loop_
_entity.id
_entity.type
_entity.pdbx_description
1 polymer ?
#
loop_
_entity_poly.entity_id
_entity_poly.type
_entity_poly.pdbx_seq_one_letter_code
_entity_poly.pdbx_strand_id
1 'polypeptide(L)'
;LLADSIWGSDGEYNYREAAELVIQDIMDYDVSHTDNILRLGDWAYDVEESDKYYTATRASDFIMLYFPVFAEVTGDARWMELYDNTYSIINHFVDKYQTGLLPDFIVKDASGEWIPAPANFLENENDGVYEYNSCRVPWRISTDALVGSNVDAKRFAETINTFFKKETGGDPEAIMAGYTPDGRAVADWDDLCFTAPLMLSAKAAGDTEFHDTIREAVIDIGVDSYFGNTIAMLCLITDDGGWLVPGTGTLTGDVNADGAFDVTDVILLQKWLLAVPDTRLADWKAGDLNGDDILDVFDLGLMKRALLGSQK
;
A
#
# COMPACT_ATOMS: atom_id res chain seq x y z
N LEU A 1 13.95 2.69 -6.10
CA LEU A 1 13.98 2.37 -4.66
C LEU A 1 14.37 0.91 -4.39
N LEU A 2 13.56 -0.12 -4.73
CA LEU A 2 13.98 -1.52 -4.45
C LEU A 2 15.34 -1.90 -5.05
N ALA A 3 15.58 -1.55 -6.31
CA ALA A 3 16.87 -1.78 -6.97
C ALA A 3 18.03 -1.10 -6.23
N ASP A 4 17.82 0.11 -5.72
CA ASP A 4 18.79 0.84 -4.90
C ASP A 4 19.07 0.09 -3.58
N SER A 5 18.02 -0.33 -2.86
CA SER A 5 18.17 -1.09 -1.61
C SER A 5 18.88 -2.46 -1.78
N ILE A 6 18.77 -3.10 -2.95
CA ILE A 6 19.33 -4.44 -3.19
C ILE A 6 20.73 -4.37 -3.81
N TRP A 7 20.96 -3.46 -4.75
CA TRP A 7 22.18 -3.42 -5.57
C TRP A 7 23.05 -2.17 -5.34
N GLY A 8 22.55 -1.18 -4.59
CA GLY A 8 23.19 0.12 -4.43
C GLY A 8 23.15 0.95 -5.71
N SER A 9 23.51 2.24 -5.60
CA SER A 9 23.45 3.22 -6.69
C SER A 9 24.81 3.72 -7.18
N ASP A 10 25.91 3.09 -6.75
CA ASP A 10 27.29 3.43 -7.17
C ASP A 10 27.71 2.76 -8.50
N GLY A 11 26.80 1.99 -9.12
CA GLY A 11 27.04 1.23 -10.34
C GLY A 11 26.92 2.05 -11.63
N GLU A 12 26.66 1.35 -12.74
CA GLU A 12 26.39 2.00 -14.04
C GLU A 12 25.13 2.87 -14.01
N TYR A 13 24.17 2.49 -13.17
CA TYR A 13 22.89 3.17 -13.02
C TYR A 13 22.73 3.66 -11.57
N ASN A 14 22.41 4.94 -11.43
CA ASN A 14 22.02 5.51 -10.14
C ASN A 14 20.51 5.27 -9.92
N TYR A 15 20.16 4.14 -9.29
CA TYR A 15 18.76 3.76 -9.08
C TYR A 15 18.03 4.68 -8.10
N ARG A 16 18.77 5.27 -7.14
CA ARG A 16 18.22 6.21 -6.16
C ARG A 16 17.79 7.49 -6.85
N GLU A 17 18.70 8.13 -7.57
CA GLU A 17 18.42 9.37 -8.31
C GLU A 17 17.31 9.18 -9.33
N ALA A 18 17.33 8.08 -10.09
CA ALA A 18 16.25 7.77 -11.03
C ALA A 18 14.89 7.62 -10.34
N ALA A 19 14.86 7.01 -9.15
CA ALA A 19 13.61 6.86 -8.40
C ALA A 19 13.13 8.20 -7.83
N GLU A 20 14.02 9.02 -7.26
CA GLU A 20 13.66 10.33 -6.71
C GLU A 20 13.10 11.26 -7.80
N LEU A 21 13.67 11.25 -9.00
CA LEU A 21 13.14 12.00 -10.15
C LEU A 21 11.72 11.58 -10.51
N VAL A 22 11.47 10.26 -10.60
CA VAL A 22 10.12 9.75 -10.93
C VAL A 22 9.13 10.05 -9.80
N ILE A 23 9.53 9.89 -8.54
CA ILE A 23 8.65 10.20 -7.40
C ILE A 23 8.29 11.69 -7.39
N GLN A 24 9.25 12.57 -7.69
CA GLN A 24 8.99 14.00 -7.83
C GLN A 24 8.00 14.28 -8.97
N ASP A 25 8.19 13.67 -10.14
CA ASP A 25 7.27 13.84 -11.28
C ASP A 25 5.85 13.34 -10.96
N ILE A 26 5.70 12.22 -10.24
CA ILE A 26 4.38 11.74 -9.81
C ILE A 26 3.73 12.78 -8.88
N MET A 27 4.47 13.31 -7.91
CA MET A 27 3.92 14.34 -7.01
C MET A 27 3.53 15.63 -7.75
N ASP A 28 4.30 16.02 -8.76
CA ASP A 28 4.05 17.27 -9.48
C ASP A 28 2.94 17.13 -10.53
N TYR A 29 2.83 15.98 -11.20
CA TYR A 29 1.93 15.81 -12.36
C TYR A 29 0.78 14.83 -12.13
N ASP A 30 0.96 13.81 -11.29
CA ASP A 30 -0.06 12.78 -11.04
C ASP A 30 -0.82 13.00 -9.72
N VAL A 31 -0.45 13.98 -8.89
CA VAL A 31 -1.20 14.33 -7.68
C VAL A 31 -1.97 15.63 -7.89
N SER A 32 -3.28 15.59 -7.67
CA SER A 32 -4.09 16.80 -7.57
C SER A 32 -3.89 17.43 -6.21
N HIS A 33 -3.31 18.64 -6.13
CA HIS A 33 -3.16 19.38 -4.87
C HIS A 33 -4.43 20.12 -4.43
N THR A 34 -5.47 20.16 -5.28
CA THR A 34 -6.77 20.74 -4.93
C THR A 34 -7.58 19.77 -4.09
N ASP A 35 -7.64 18.52 -4.54
CA ASP A 35 -8.46 17.47 -3.93
C ASP A 35 -7.62 16.42 -3.17
N ASN A 36 -6.29 16.52 -3.21
CA ASN A 36 -5.32 15.59 -2.65
C ASN A 36 -5.60 14.13 -3.05
N ILE A 37 -5.76 13.91 -4.36
CA ILE A 37 -5.98 12.58 -4.96
C ILE A 37 -4.92 12.27 -6.02
N LEU A 38 -4.71 10.98 -6.29
CA LEU A 38 -4.04 10.54 -7.49
C LEU A 38 -4.93 10.79 -8.71
N ARG A 39 -4.39 11.46 -9.71
CA ARG A 39 -4.98 11.60 -11.04
C ARG A 39 -4.87 10.28 -11.80
N LEU A 40 -5.59 10.19 -12.91
CA LEU A 40 -5.54 9.01 -13.80
C LEU A 40 -4.22 8.89 -14.58
N GLY A 41 -3.44 9.97 -14.60
CA GLY A 41 -2.12 10.14 -15.21
C GLY A 41 -1.83 11.62 -15.51
N ASP A 42 -0.61 11.89 -15.96
CA ASP A 42 -0.07 13.24 -16.23
C ASP A 42 -0.91 14.06 -17.22
N TRP A 43 -1.58 13.41 -18.17
CA TRP A 43 -2.47 14.03 -19.13
C TRP A 43 -3.70 14.69 -18.47
N ALA A 44 -4.01 14.33 -17.21
CA ALA A 44 -5.04 14.95 -16.40
C ALA A 44 -4.51 16.08 -15.47
N TYR A 45 -3.23 16.46 -15.60
CA TYR A 45 -2.61 17.54 -14.81
C TYR A 45 -3.17 18.92 -15.16
N ASP A 46 -3.16 19.28 -16.44
CA ASP A 46 -3.53 20.62 -16.96
C ASP A 46 -4.98 20.69 -17.48
N VAL A 47 -5.86 19.77 -17.09
CA VAL A 47 -7.27 19.83 -17.47
C VAL A 47 -7.99 20.92 -16.66
N GLU A 48 -8.95 21.59 -17.30
CA GLU A 48 -9.77 22.63 -16.65
C GLU A 48 -10.60 22.03 -15.50
N GLU A 49 -10.94 22.84 -14.48
CA GLU A 49 -11.75 22.39 -13.34
C GLU A 49 -13.12 21.82 -13.74
N SER A 50 -13.65 22.26 -14.89
CA SER A 50 -14.92 21.75 -15.44
C SER A 50 -14.80 20.42 -16.19
N ASP A 51 -13.57 19.94 -16.42
CA ASP A 51 -13.35 18.66 -17.09
C ASP A 51 -13.73 17.49 -16.18
N LYS A 52 -14.34 16.47 -16.76
CA LYS A 52 -14.76 15.27 -16.01
C LYS A 52 -13.60 14.51 -15.37
N TYR A 53 -12.37 14.67 -15.88
CA TYR A 53 -11.18 14.03 -15.32
C TYR A 53 -10.54 14.82 -14.18
N TYR A 54 -10.95 16.07 -13.94
CA TYR A 54 -10.33 16.93 -12.93
C TYR A 54 -10.39 16.36 -11.51
N THR A 55 -11.50 15.70 -11.17
CA THR A 55 -11.74 15.07 -9.86
C THR A 55 -11.67 13.55 -9.89
N ALA A 56 -11.12 12.97 -10.97
CA ALA A 56 -11.16 11.53 -11.18
C ALA A 56 -9.93 10.83 -10.62
N THR A 57 -10.17 9.69 -9.96
CA THR A 57 -9.12 8.80 -9.47
C THR A 57 -9.48 7.35 -9.76
N ARG A 58 -8.49 6.46 -9.81
CA ARG A 58 -8.67 5.02 -10.05
C ARG A 58 -8.31 4.26 -8.78
N ALA A 59 -9.24 3.49 -8.24
CA ALA A 59 -9.06 2.87 -6.93
C ALA A 59 -7.88 1.88 -6.89
N SER A 60 -7.57 1.24 -8.01
CA SER A 60 -6.42 0.33 -8.10
C SER A 60 -5.04 1.00 -8.00
N ASP A 61 -5.00 2.34 -8.07
CA ASP A 61 -3.79 3.14 -7.94
C ASP A 61 -3.55 3.55 -6.48
N PHE A 62 -4.45 3.16 -5.56
CA PHE A 62 -4.30 3.33 -4.11
C PHE A 62 -3.28 2.32 -3.55
N ILE A 63 -2.02 2.44 -3.98
CA ILE A 63 -0.91 1.59 -3.56
C ILE A 63 -0.39 2.06 -2.19
N MET A 64 -1.27 1.97 -1.18
CA MET A 64 -1.16 2.66 0.11
C MET A 64 0.18 2.51 0.81
N LEU A 65 0.77 1.31 0.76
CA LEU A 65 2.08 1.01 1.34
C LEU A 65 3.19 1.97 0.87
N TYR A 66 3.13 2.46 -0.38
CA TYR A 66 4.23 3.23 -0.96
C TYR A 66 4.13 4.74 -0.72
N PHE A 67 2.98 5.29 -0.31
CA PHE A 67 2.92 6.73 -0.02
C PHE A 67 3.80 7.10 1.18
N PRO A 68 3.77 6.38 2.33
CA PRO A 68 4.71 6.63 3.43
C PRO A 68 6.17 6.44 3.02
N VAL A 69 6.46 5.43 2.19
CA VAL A 69 7.80 5.19 1.65
C VAL A 69 8.27 6.39 0.82
N PHE A 70 7.42 6.94 -0.03
CA PHE A 70 7.76 8.12 -0.84
C PHE A 70 7.94 9.37 0.03
N ALA A 71 7.11 9.53 1.08
CA ALA A 71 7.27 10.60 2.07
C ALA A 71 8.65 10.53 2.74
N GLU A 72 9.08 9.34 3.16
CA GLU A 72 10.36 9.12 3.82
C GLU A 72 11.55 9.36 2.88
N VAL A 73 11.48 8.85 1.65
CA VAL A 73 12.54 9.03 0.62
C VAL A 73 12.79 10.49 0.31
N THR A 74 11.72 11.25 0.13
CA THR A 74 11.77 12.62 -0.42
C THR A 74 11.78 13.69 0.66
N GLY A 75 11.36 13.35 1.88
CA GLY A 75 11.04 14.32 2.94
C GLY A 75 9.78 15.14 2.62
N ASP A 76 9.00 14.77 1.61
CA ASP A 76 7.82 15.52 1.16
C ASP A 76 6.55 15.05 1.90
N ALA A 77 6.06 15.90 2.80
CA ALA A 77 4.88 15.62 3.60
C ALA A 77 3.57 15.48 2.78
N ARG A 78 3.53 15.96 1.52
CA ARG A 78 2.36 15.86 0.65
C ARG A 78 1.95 14.41 0.39
N TRP A 79 2.90 13.47 0.43
CA TRP A 79 2.60 12.05 0.32
C TRP A 79 1.73 11.53 1.47
N MET A 80 1.92 12.04 2.69
CA MET A 80 1.08 11.67 3.83
C MET A 80 -0.30 12.33 3.76
N GLU A 81 -0.39 13.56 3.23
CA GLU A 81 -1.70 14.19 2.97
C GLU A 81 -2.52 13.40 1.94
N LEU A 82 -1.86 12.92 0.89
CA LEU A 82 -2.47 12.02 -0.11
C LEU A 82 -2.88 10.68 0.52
N TYR A 83 -2.04 10.10 1.38
CA TYR A 83 -2.33 8.85 2.09
C TYR A 83 -3.59 8.96 2.96
N ASP A 84 -3.66 9.99 3.80
CA ASP A 84 -4.80 10.21 4.69
C ASP A 84 -6.09 10.46 3.90
N ASN A 85 -6.03 11.27 2.84
CA ASN A 85 -7.21 11.54 2.01
C ASN A 85 -7.64 10.30 1.21
N THR A 86 -6.70 9.50 0.73
CA THR A 86 -7.02 8.24 0.04
C THR A 86 -7.74 7.27 0.98
N TYR A 87 -7.32 7.16 2.25
CA TYR A 87 -8.06 6.39 3.26
C TYR A 87 -9.44 6.98 3.56
N SER A 88 -9.60 8.30 3.57
CA SER A 88 -10.93 8.93 3.69
C SER A 88 -11.87 8.47 2.57
N ILE A 89 -11.37 8.37 1.33
CA ILE A 89 -12.14 7.85 0.18
C ILE A 89 -12.45 6.36 0.37
N ILE A 90 -11.45 5.53 0.69
CA ILE A 90 -11.64 4.08 0.94
C ILE A 90 -12.72 3.86 2.02
N ASN A 91 -12.58 4.54 3.16
CA ASN A 91 -13.50 4.44 4.28
C ASN A 91 -14.90 4.92 3.91
N HIS A 92 -15.04 5.98 3.12
CA HIS A 92 -16.34 6.43 2.62
C HIS A 92 -17.10 5.32 1.87
N PHE A 93 -16.44 4.63 0.93
CA PHE A 93 -17.06 3.52 0.18
C PHE A 93 -17.35 2.30 1.08
N VAL A 94 -16.42 1.95 1.97
CA VAL A 94 -16.61 0.88 2.96
C VAL A 94 -17.84 1.15 3.82
N ASP A 95 -17.99 2.37 4.34
CA ASP A 95 -19.12 2.77 5.18
C ASP A 95 -20.45 2.82 4.43
N LYS A 96 -20.43 3.33 3.19
CA LYS A 96 -21.62 3.53 2.37
C LYS A 96 -22.21 2.22 1.86
N TYR A 97 -21.37 1.32 1.36
CA TYR A 97 -21.83 0.10 0.69
C TYR A 97 -21.69 -1.16 1.56
N GLN A 98 -20.81 -1.14 2.56
CA GLN A 98 -20.57 -2.27 3.49
C GLN A 98 -20.11 -3.58 2.83
N THR A 99 -19.66 -3.52 1.57
CA THR A 99 -19.11 -4.65 0.82
C THR A 99 -17.58 -4.62 0.78
N GLY A 100 -16.96 -3.47 1.01
CA GLY A 100 -15.54 -3.24 0.75
C GLY A 100 -15.19 -3.15 -0.74
N LEU A 101 -16.16 -3.24 -1.65
CA LEU A 101 -15.92 -3.11 -3.09
C LEU A 101 -15.76 -1.63 -3.47
N LEU A 102 -14.63 -1.28 -4.06
CA LEU A 102 -14.40 0.04 -4.66
C LEU A 102 -14.59 -0.05 -6.18
N PRO A 103 -15.21 0.95 -6.81
CA PRO A 103 -15.37 0.98 -8.26
C PRO A 103 -14.02 1.20 -8.96
N ASP A 104 -13.92 0.84 -10.24
CA ASP A 104 -12.74 1.06 -11.08
C ASP A 104 -12.32 2.53 -11.06
N PHE A 105 -13.28 3.43 -11.33
CA PHE A 105 -13.07 4.87 -11.28
C PHE A 105 -14.01 5.55 -10.28
N ILE A 106 -13.48 6.56 -9.59
CA ILE A 106 -14.15 7.39 -8.58
C ILE A 106 -14.09 8.84 -9.04
N VAL A 107 -15.19 9.58 -8.90
CA VAL A 107 -15.29 11.01 -9.22
C VAL A 107 -16.03 11.77 -8.11
N LYS A 108 -15.93 13.11 -8.08
CA LYS A 108 -16.82 13.93 -7.24
C LYS A 108 -18.10 14.28 -7.98
N ASP A 109 -19.23 14.16 -7.30
CA ASP A 109 -20.49 14.71 -7.78
C ASP A 109 -20.62 16.22 -7.48
N ALA A 110 -21.75 16.82 -7.92
CA ALA A 110 -22.00 18.24 -7.72
C ALA A 110 -22.16 18.67 -6.24
N SER A 111 -22.36 17.72 -5.33
CA SER A 111 -22.39 17.96 -3.88
C SER A 111 -21.00 17.87 -3.24
N GLY A 112 -19.99 17.41 -3.99
CA GLY A 112 -18.64 17.14 -3.52
C GLY A 112 -18.47 15.73 -2.93
N GLU A 113 -19.46 14.85 -3.07
CA GLU A 113 -19.40 13.46 -2.59
C GLU A 113 -18.62 12.60 -3.59
N TRP A 114 -17.76 11.72 -3.06
CA TRP A 114 -17.08 10.70 -3.86
C TRP A 114 -18.07 9.60 -4.27
N ILE A 115 -18.24 9.42 -5.58
CA ILE A 115 -19.18 8.45 -6.14
C ILE A 115 -18.48 7.57 -7.18
N PRO A 116 -19.02 6.38 -7.48
CA PRO A 116 -18.58 5.64 -8.65
C PRO A 116 -18.71 6.49 -9.91
N ALA A 117 -17.73 6.38 -10.81
CA ALA A 117 -17.79 7.04 -12.10
C ALA A 117 -19.02 6.57 -12.92
N PRO A 118 -19.58 7.41 -13.79
CA PRO A 118 -20.66 6.98 -14.68
C PRO A 118 -20.14 5.93 -15.69
N ALA A 119 -21.05 5.12 -16.23
CA ALA A 119 -20.74 4.18 -17.31
C ALA A 119 -20.09 4.90 -18.52
N ASN A 120 -19.06 4.29 -19.12
CA ASN A 120 -18.26 4.82 -20.22
C ASN A 120 -17.59 6.17 -19.90
N PHE A 121 -17.20 6.34 -18.63
CA PHE A 121 -16.43 7.47 -18.17
C PHE A 121 -15.06 7.55 -18.87
N LEU A 122 -14.35 6.44 -18.98
CA LEU A 122 -13.05 6.32 -19.64
C LEU A 122 -12.92 5.04 -20.46
N GLU A 123 -13.27 3.87 -19.91
CA GLU A 123 -12.90 2.59 -20.52
C GLU A 123 -14.13 1.84 -21.06
N ASN A 124 -15.14 1.58 -20.23
CA ASN A 124 -16.30 0.78 -20.62
C ASN A 124 -17.55 1.08 -19.76
N GLU A 125 -18.65 0.35 -19.99
CA GLU A 125 -19.91 0.54 -19.26
C GLU A 125 -19.84 0.23 -17.75
N ASN A 126 -18.78 -0.45 -17.32
CA ASN A 126 -18.50 -0.91 -15.96
C ASN A 126 -17.48 -0.01 -15.21
N ASP A 127 -17.12 1.17 -15.73
CA ASP A 127 -16.18 2.09 -15.06
C ASP A 127 -16.55 2.47 -13.61
N GLY A 128 -17.84 2.39 -13.27
CA GLY A 128 -18.39 2.65 -11.94
C GLY A 128 -18.58 1.41 -11.06
N VAL A 129 -18.02 0.26 -11.43
CA VAL A 129 -18.16 -1.00 -10.67
C VAL A 129 -16.79 -1.59 -10.35
N TYR A 130 -16.72 -2.54 -9.43
CA TYR A 130 -15.51 -3.30 -9.12
C TYR A 130 -15.25 -4.27 -10.28
N GLU A 131 -14.34 -3.95 -11.20
CA GLU A 131 -14.04 -4.73 -12.40
C GLU A 131 -12.52 -4.92 -12.58
N TYR A 132 -12.02 -4.97 -13.83
CA TYR A 132 -10.66 -5.37 -14.13
C TYR A 132 -9.61 -4.38 -13.61
N ASN A 133 -9.94 -3.11 -13.36
CA ASN A 133 -9.03 -2.27 -12.62
C ASN A 133 -9.04 -2.62 -11.14
N SER A 134 -10.23 -2.60 -10.52
CA SER A 134 -10.39 -2.71 -9.08
C SER A 134 -10.21 -4.11 -8.51
N CYS A 135 -10.13 -5.14 -9.34
CA CYS A 135 -9.71 -6.49 -8.91
C CYS A 135 -8.39 -6.47 -8.11
N ARG A 136 -7.52 -5.49 -8.34
CA ARG A 136 -6.24 -5.29 -7.63
C ARG A 136 -6.37 -4.65 -6.24
N VAL A 137 -7.50 -3.99 -5.95
CA VAL A 137 -7.72 -3.21 -4.72
C VAL A 137 -7.49 -4.04 -3.45
N PRO A 138 -7.98 -5.31 -3.33
CA PRO A 138 -7.71 -6.12 -2.14
C PRO A 138 -6.21 -6.29 -1.87
N TRP A 139 -5.41 -6.52 -2.90
CA TRP A 139 -3.95 -6.59 -2.79
C TRP A 139 -3.35 -5.24 -2.37
N ARG A 140 -3.70 -4.16 -3.09
CA ARG A 140 -3.09 -2.83 -2.87
C ARG A 140 -3.32 -2.30 -1.45
N ILE A 141 -4.55 -2.42 -0.95
CA ILE A 141 -4.92 -1.91 0.37
C ILE A 141 -4.46 -2.87 1.47
N SER A 142 -4.69 -4.18 1.31
CA SER A 142 -4.42 -5.15 2.40
C SER A 142 -2.93 -5.33 2.66
N THR A 143 -2.07 -5.06 1.68
CA THR A 143 -0.60 -5.03 1.89
C THR A 143 -0.20 -4.00 2.95
N ASP A 144 -0.90 -2.86 3.05
CA ASP A 144 -0.61 -1.85 4.06
C ASP A 144 -1.02 -2.27 5.48
N ALA A 145 -2.00 -3.18 5.62
CA ALA A 145 -2.27 -3.82 6.91
C ALA A 145 -1.19 -4.85 7.27
N LEU A 146 -0.70 -5.61 6.28
CA LEU A 146 0.28 -6.68 6.49
C LEU A 146 1.68 -6.14 6.80
N VAL A 147 2.07 -5.02 6.18
CA VAL A 147 3.42 -4.46 6.30
C VAL A 147 3.42 -3.14 7.05
N GLY A 148 2.51 -2.23 6.73
CA GLY A 148 2.37 -0.92 7.39
C GLY A 148 1.60 -0.96 8.71
N SER A 149 0.96 -2.10 9.05
CA SER A 149 0.09 -2.26 10.22
C SER A 149 -1.09 -1.27 10.27
N ASN A 150 -1.56 -0.78 9.12
CA ASN A 150 -2.66 0.19 9.05
C ASN A 150 -4.02 -0.46 9.43
N VAL A 151 -4.72 0.16 10.39
CA VAL A 151 -5.99 -0.36 10.93
C VAL A 151 -7.18 -0.19 9.99
N ASP A 152 -7.18 0.84 9.14
CA ASP A 152 -8.22 1.05 8.13
C ASP A 152 -8.08 0.06 6.97
N ALA A 153 -6.85 -0.28 6.58
CA ALA A 153 -6.60 -1.38 5.64
C ALA A 153 -7.10 -2.72 6.18
N LYS A 154 -6.88 -3.00 7.47
CA LYS A 154 -7.40 -4.22 8.11
C LYS A 154 -8.92 -4.23 8.12
N ARG A 155 -9.55 -3.10 8.47
CA ARG A 155 -11.01 -2.93 8.44
C ARG A 155 -11.58 -3.14 7.03
N PHE A 156 -10.93 -2.57 6.02
CA PHE A 156 -11.28 -2.82 4.61
C PHE A 156 -11.21 -4.32 4.29
N ALA A 157 -10.12 -4.98 4.67
CA ALA A 157 -9.89 -6.40 4.42
C ALA A 157 -10.97 -7.29 5.07
N GLU A 158 -11.31 -7.01 6.34
CA GLU A 158 -12.40 -7.70 7.05
C GLU A 158 -13.75 -7.51 6.34
N THR A 159 -14.03 -6.31 5.83
CA THR A 159 -15.29 -5.99 5.15
C THR A 159 -15.42 -6.75 3.83
N ILE A 160 -14.39 -6.69 2.97
CA ILE A 160 -14.42 -7.36 1.65
C ILE A 160 -14.47 -8.88 1.78
N ASN A 161 -13.75 -9.46 2.73
CA ASN A 161 -13.83 -10.90 2.99
C ASN A 161 -15.22 -11.30 3.50
N THR A 162 -15.84 -10.47 4.34
CA THR A 162 -17.20 -10.74 4.84
C THR A 162 -18.21 -10.76 3.69
N PHE A 163 -18.08 -9.84 2.73
CA PHE A 163 -18.89 -9.83 1.52
C PHE A 163 -18.69 -11.11 0.69
N PHE A 164 -17.46 -11.42 0.29
CA PHE A 164 -17.21 -12.58 -0.58
C PHE A 164 -17.59 -13.90 0.06
N LYS A 165 -17.25 -14.12 1.34
CA LYS A 165 -17.68 -15.35 2.04
C LYS A 165 -19.19 -15.51 2.11
N LYS A 166 -19.94 -14.40 2.24
CA LYS A 166 -21.41 -14.43 2.22
C LYS A 166 -21.95 -14.72 0.82
N GLU A 167 -21.39 -14.06 -0.20
CA GLU A 167 -21.86 -14.15 -1.58
C GLU A 167 -21.56 -15.51 -2.20
N THR A 168 -20.38 -16.08 -1.91
CA THR A 168 -19.88 -17.31 -2.54
C THR A 168 -19.98 -18.53 -1.63
N GLY A 169 -20.35 -18.35 -0.36
CA GLY A 169 -20.25 -19.42 0.64
C GLY A 169 -18.80 -19.81 0.96
N GLY A 170 -17.83 -18.97 0.59
CA GLY A 170 -16.40 -19.25 0.73
C GLY A 170 -15.79 -20.03 -0.44
N ASP A 171 -16.57 -20.32 -1.48
CA ASP A 171 -16.12 -21.02 -2.68
C ASP A 171 -15.35 -20.06 -3.63
N PRO A 172 -14.06 -20.30 -3.93
CA PRO A 172 -13.29 -19.48 -4.85
C PRO A 172 -13.83 -19.48 -6.29
N GLU A 173 -14.42 -20.58 -6.77
CA GLU A 173 -14.95 -20.69 -8.15
C GLU A 173 -16.22 -19.85 -8.35
N ALA A 174 -16.86 -19.41 -7.25
CA ALA A 174 -18.05 -18.56 -7.29
C ALA A 174 -17.73 -17.05 -7.19
N ILE A 175 -16.44 -16.67 -7.20
CA ILE A 175 -15.99 -15.29 -7.24
C ILE A 175 -16.03 -14.79 -8.69
N MET A 176 -17.01 -13.95 -9.01
CA MET A 176 -17.27 -13.47 -10.35
C MET A 176 -16.30 -12.35 -10.75
N ALA A 177 -16.04 -12.22 -12.05
CA ALA A 177 -15.22 -11.18 -12.66
C ALA A 177 -15.90 -9.80 -12.71
N GLY A 178 -16.59 -9.41 -11.64
CA GLY A 178 -17.08 -8.06 -11.45
C GLY A 178 -18.33 -7.94 -10.57
N TYR A 179 -18.38 -6.86 -9.79
CA TYR A 179 -19.50 -6.56 -8.88
C TYR A 179 -19.78 -5.07 -8.83
N THR A 180 -21.04 -4.67 -8.76
CA THR A 180 -21.38 -3.30 -8.36
C THR A 180 -20.93 -3.01 -6.93
N PRO A 181 -20.74 -1.74 -6.52
CA PRO A 181 -20.30 -1.43 -5.16
C PRO A 181 -21.23 -1.99 -4.07
N ASP A 182 -22.53 -2.11 -4.34
CA ASP A 182 -23.52 -2.73 -3.44
C ASP A 182 -23.58 -4.27 -3.51
N GLY A 183 -22.67 -4.90 -4.28
CA GLY A 183 -22.40 -6.34 -4.21
C GLY A 183 -23.12 -7.21 -5.23
N ARG A 184 -23.78 -6.64 -6.25
CA ARG A 184 -24.43 -7.44 -7.30
C ARG A 184 -23.41 -7.78 -8.38
N ALA A 185 -23.28 -9.07 -8.68
CA ALA A 185 -22.45 -9.55 -9.78
C ALA A 185 -22.86 -8.91 -11.12
N VAL A 186 -21.88 -8.51 -11.92
CA VAL A 186 -22.06 -7.99 -13.29
C VAL A 186 -21.50 -8.93 -14.36
N ALA A 187 -20.83 -10.00 -13.95
CA ALA A 187 -20.34 -11.09 -14.77
C ALA A 187 -20.89 -12.44 -14.27
N ASP A 188 -20.83 -13.46 -15.12
CA ASP A 188 -21.21 -14.85 -14.81
C ASP A 188 -20.05 -15.86 -15.02
N TRP A 189 -18.81 -15.34 -15.04
CA TRP A 189 -17.56 -16.11 -15.09
C TRP A 189 -16.61 -15.62 -13.99
N ASP A 190 -15.66 -16.48 -13.61
CA ASP A 190 -14.55 -16.18 -12.70
C ASP A 190 -13.27 -15.80 -13.47
N ASP A 191 -12.34 -15.13 -12.79
CA ASP A 191 -11.01 -14.82 -13.32
C ASP A 191 -10.01 -14.69 -12.16
N LEU A 192 -8.80 -15.22 -12.36
CA LEU A 192 -7.74 -15.28 -11.36
C LEU A 192 -7.39 -13.90 -10.77
N CYS A 193 -7.52 -12.82 -11.55
CA CYS A 193 -7.24 -11.46 -11.04
C CYS A 193 -8.23 -10.99 -9.96
N PHE A 194 -9.44 -11.58 -9.87
CA PHE A 194 -10.43 -11.28 -8.84
C PHE A 194 -10.23 -12.15 -7.59
N THR A 195 -9.79 -13.40 -7.79
CA THR A 195 -9.60 -14.37 -6.71
C THR A 195 -8.29 -14.18 -5.96
N ALA A 196 -7.16 -14.03 -6.67
CA ALA A 196 -5.84 -14.03 -6.03
C ALA A 196 -5.60 -12.88 -5.01
N PRO A 197 -6.06 -11.64 -5.26
CA PRO A 197 -5.92 -10.55 -4.30
C PRO A 197 -6.67 -10.79 -2.97
N LEU A 198 -7.72 -11.60 -2.96
CA LEU A 198 -8.47 -11.92 -1.74
C LEU A 198 -7.69 -12.80 -0.76
N MET A 199 -6.65 -13.49 -1.22
CA MET A 199 -5.68 -14.15 -0.35
C MET A 199 -5.05 -13.14 0.62
N LEU A 200 -4.63 -11.98 0.13
CA LEU A 200 -3.98 -10.97 0.96
C LEU A 200 -4.95 -10.27 1.91
N SER A 201 -6.19 -10.02 1.48
CA SER A 201 -7.21 -9.50 2.40
C SER A 201 -7.58 -10.53 3.46
N ALA A 202 -7.68 -11.82 3.12
CA ALA A 202 -7.91 -12.90 4.09
C ALA A 202 -6.79 -12.94 5.16
N LYS A 203 -5.53 -12.86 4.72
CA LYS A 203 -4.38 -12.79 5.62
C LYS A 203 -4.41 -11.56 6.51
N ALA A 204 -4.67 -10.38 5.94
CA ALA A 204 -4.72 -9.12 6.70
C ALA A 204 -5.83 -9.12 7.77
N ALA A 205 -6.97 -9.76 7.47
CA ALA A 205 -8.06 -9.95 8.42
C ALA A 205 -7.78 -11.02 9.49
N GLY A 206 -6.72 -11.82 9.34
CA GLY A 206 -6.42 -12.96 10.21
C GLY A 206 -7.36 -14.17 10.00
N ASP A 207 -7.96 -14.29 8.81
CA ASP A 207 -8.86 -15.38 8.45
C ASP A 207 -8.10 -16.51 7.75
N THR A 208 -7.52 -17.42 8.54
CA THR A 208 -6.68 -18.52 8.02
C THR A 208 -7.47 -19.51 7.17
N GLU A 209 -8.74 -19.80 7.48
CA GLU A 209 -9.53 -20.78 6.72
C GLU A 209 -9.86 -20.27 5.32
N PHE A 210 -10.34 -19.03 5.21
CA PHE A 210 -10.61 -18.44 3.90
C PHE A 210 -9.32 -18.19 3.11
N HIS A 211 -8.26 -17.76 3.80
CA HIS A 211 -6.93 -17.60 3.21
C HIS A 211 -6.44 -18.90 2.54
N ASP A 212 -6.43 -20.01 3.28
CA ASP A 212 -5.89 -21.27 2.79
C ASP A 212 -6.74 -21.81 1.63
N THR A 213 -8.07 -21.64 1.70
CA THR A 213 -8.99 -22.01 0.61
C THR A 213 -8.70 -21.24 -0.68
N ILE A 214 -8.53 -19.91 -0.60
CA ILE A 214 -8.19 -19.09 -1.76
C ILE A 214 -6.79 -19.43 -2.29
N ARG A 215 -5.81 -19.61 -1.40
CA ARG A 215 -4.43 -19.92 -1.78
C ARG A 215 -4.33 -21.25 -2.52
N GLU A 216 -5.04 -22.28 -2.06
CA GLU A 216 -5.11 -23.57 -2.75
C GLU A 216 -5.66 -23.42 -4.17
N ALA A 217 -6.76 -22.68 -4.35
CA ALA A 217 -7.34 -22.41 -5.67
C ALA A 217 -6.37 -21.64 -6.59
N VAL A 218 -5.72 -20.60 -6.07
CA VAL A 218 -4.73 -19.79 -6.83
C VAL A 218 -3.57 -20.64 -7.34
N ILE A 219 -3.09 -21.61 -6.55
CA ILE A 219 -1.98 -22.48 -6.93
C ILE A 219 -2.44 -23.55 -7.95
N ASP A 220 -3.69 -24.02 -7.86
CA ASP A 220 -4.21 -25.09 -8.73
C ASP A 220 -4.64 -24.59 -10.13
N ILE A 221 -5.14 -23.36 -10.25
CA ILE A 221 -5.62 -22.77 -11.52
C ILE A 221 -4.54 -22.77 -12.63
N GLY A 222 -3.26 -22.73 -12.28
CA GLY A 222 -2.17 -22.74 -13.26
C GLY A 222 -2.03 -21.43 -14.04
N VAL A 223 -1.58 -21.51 -15.31
CA VAL A 223 -1.36 -20.33 -16.16
C VAL A 223 -2.65 -19.98 -16.92
N ASP A 224 -3.31 -18.90 -16.52
CA ASP A 224 -4.50 -18.35 -17.18
C ASP A 224 -4.16 -17.25 -18.22
N SER A 225 -4.10 -15.98 -17.80
CA SER A 225 -3.84 -14.81 -18.65
C SER A 225 -2.60 -14.02 -18.22
N TYR A 226 -2.04 -13.16 -19.08
CA TYR A 226 -0.93 -12.26 -18.66
C TYR A 226 -1.30 -11.47 -17.41
N PHE A 227 -2.51 -10.92 -17.38
CA PHE A 227 -2.98 -10.05 -16.31
C PHE A 227 -3.22 -10.81 -15.00
N GLY A 228 -4.04 -11.86 -15.05
CA GLY A 228 -4.35 -12.71 -13.89
C GLY A 228 -3.10 -13.36 -13.30
N ASN A 229 -2.24 -13.96 -14.12
CA ASN A 229 -1.01 -14.61 -13.64
C ASN A 229 -0.02 -13.63 -13.02
N THR A 230 0.09 -12.41 -13.55
CA THR A 230 0.99 -11.39 -12.98
C THR A 230 0.49 -10.98 -11.60
N ILE A 231 -0.82 -10.71 -11.45
CA ILE A 231 -1.42 -10.36 -10.17
C ILE A 231 -1.27 -11.50 -9.17
N ALA A 232 -1.56 -12.74 -9.57
CA ALA A 232 -1.42 -13.92 -8.72
C ALA A 232 0.02 -14.09 -8.24
N MET A 233 1.01 -13.97 -9.13
CA MET A 233 2.43 -14.06 -8.74
C MET A 233 2.81 -12.99 -7.72
N LEU A 234 2.40 -11.74 -7.91
CA LEU A 234 2.69 -10.65 -6.98
C LEU A 234 1.99 -10.87 -5.62
N CYS A 235 0.77 -11.40 -5.64
CA CYS A 235 0.05 -11.76 -4.42
C CYS A 235 0.73 -12.92 -3.68
N LEU A 236 1.17 -13.97 -4.39
CA LEU A 236 1.90 -15.11 -3.80
C LEU A 236 3.23 -14.66 -3.18
N ILE A 237 4.01 -13.81 -3.86
CA ILE A 237 5.24 -13.22 -3.31
C ILE A 237 4.94 -12.46 -2.02
N THR A 238 3.85 -11.68 -2.00
CA THR A 238 3.44 -10.92 -0.82
C THR A 238 2.99 -11.83 0.31
N ASP A 239 2.18 -12.83 -0.01
CA ASP A 239 1.69 -13.79 0.97
C ASP A 239 2.85 -14.56 1.62
N ASP A 240 3.82 -15.03 0.85
CA ASP A 240 4.97 -15.75 1.38
C ASP A 240 5.99 -14.86 2.12
N GLY A 241 5.68 -13.58 2.36
CA GLY A 241 6.54 -12.63 3.05
C GLY A 241 7.74 -12.18 2.21
N GLY A 242 7.73 -12.45 0.91
CA GLY A 242 8.77 -12.08 -0.04
C GLY A 242 8.59 -10.68 -0.63
N TRP A 243 7.51 -9.96 -0.30
CA TRP A 243 7.35 -8.58 -0.75
C TRP A 243 8.30 -7.66 0.00
N LEU A 244 9.38 -7.30 -0.68
CA LEU A 244 10.33 -6.32 -0.18
C LEU A 244 9.69 -4.94 -0.22
N VAL A 245 9.75 -4.23 0.90
CA VAL A 245 9.51 -2.79 0.94
C VAL A 245 10.86 -2.12 0.87
N PRO A 246 11.09 -1.17 -0.06
CA PRO A 246 12.35 -0.45 -0.07
C PRO A 246 12.56 0.20 1.28
N GLY A 247 13.59 -0.26 2.00
CA GLY A 247 14.02 0.36 3.24
C GLY A 247 14.59 1.72 2.90
N THR A 248 13.99 2.77 3.44
CA THR A 248 14.35 4.16 3.15
C THR A 248 15.12 4.76 4.28
N GLY A 249 16.09 4.00 4.81
CA GLY A 249 17.10 4.56 5.70
C GLY A 249 16.80 4.45 7.19
N THR A 250 15.75 3.75 7.65
CA THR A 250 15.79 3.19 9.02
C THR A 250 16.71 1.98 9.01
N LEU A 251 18.02 2.25 8.97
CA LEU A 251 19.01 1.25 9.32
C LEU A 251 18.83 0.96 10.81
N THR A 252 18.46 -0.26 11.18
CA THR A 252 18.26 -0.62 12.59
C THR A 252 19.50 -0.25 13.41
N GLY A 253 19.31 0.60 14.41
CA GLY A 253 20.36 1.18 15.24
C GLY A 253 20.84 2.57 14.82
N ASP A 254 20.52 3.08 13.62
CA ASP A 254 20.90 4.41 13.14
C ASP A 254 19.97 5.50 13.72
N VAL A 255 20.18 5.83 15.00
CA VAL A 255 19.34 6.83 15.69
C VAL A 255 19.63 8.27 15.25
N ASN A 256 20.72 8.48 14.51
CA ASN A 256 21.15 9.78 14.06
C ASN A 256 20.77 10.07 12.58
N ALA A 257 20.28 9.05 11.88
CA ALA A 257 19.86 9.05 10.48
C ALA A 257 20.97 9.49 9.49
N ASP A 258 22.22 9.11 9.76
CA ASP A 258 23.36 9.39 8.87
C ASP A 258 23.59 8.28 7.83
N GLY A 259 22.79 7.22 7.87
CA GLY A 259 22.85 6.08 6.97
C GLY A 259 23.80 4.98 7.41
N ALA A 260 24.41 5.08 8.60
CA ALA A 260 25.28 4.06 9.18
C ALA A 260 24.87 3.71 10.62
N PHE A 261 25.11 2.45 11.02
CA PHE A 261 24.97 2.02 12.41
C PHE A 261 26.36 1.83 12.99
N ASP A 262 26.80 2.77 13.81
CA ASP A 262 28.12 2.75 14.41
C ASP A 262 28.14 3.20 15.89
N VAL A 263 29.33 3.52 16.41
CA VAL A 263 29.49 3.93 17.81
C VAL A 263 28.84 5.27 18.13
N THR A 264 28.65 6.13 17.13
CA THR A 264 28.04 7.46 17.29
C THR A 264 26.56 7.34 17.64
N ASP A 265 25.84 6.39 17.08
CA ASP A 265 24.45 6.07 17.41
C ASP A 265 24.29 5.58 18.84
N VAL A 266 25.17 4.67 19.26
CA VAL A 266 25.17 4.16 20.63
C VAL A 266 25.45 5.29 21.63
N ILE A 267 26.35 6.22 21.29
CA ILE A 267 26.62 7.39 22.12
C ILE A 267 25.42 8.34 22.12
N LEU A 268 24.76 8.55 20.98
CA LEU A 268 23.62 9.44 20.85
C LEU A 268 22.44 8.93 21.67
N LEU A 269 22.10 7.64 21.55
CA LEU A 269 21.09 7.01 22.38
C LEU A 269 21.46 7.07 23.88
N GLN A 270 22.71 6.77 24.24
CA GLN A 270 23.15 6.86 25.64
C GLN A 270 23.01 8.29 26.20
N LYS A 271 23.32 9.32 25.41
CA LYS A 271 23.14 10.73 25.82
C LYS A 271 21.67 11.07 26.00
N TRP A 272 20.81 10.57 25.12
CA TRP A 272 19.36 10.78 25.19
C TRP A 272 18.76 10.15 26.45
N LEU A 273 19.12 8.89 26.76
CA LEU A 273 18.70 8.20 27.99
C LEU A 273 19.19 8.90 29.28
N LEU A 274 20.34 9.57 29.22
CA LEU A 274 20.90 10.35 30.32
C LEU A 274 20.34 11.78 30.42
N ALA A 275 19.39 12.14 29.54
CA ALA A 275 18.80 13.48 29.46
C ALA A 275 19.87 14.59 29.33
N VAL A 276 20.95 14.33 28.58
CA VAL A 276 21.96 15.35 28.28
C VAL A 276 21.27 16.49 27.50
N PRO A 277 21.40 17.76 27.94
CA PRO A 277 20.74 18.89 27.28
C PRO A 277 21.00 18.94 25.78
N ASP A 278 19.98 19.36 25.02
CA ASP A 278 20.01 19.52 23.56
C ASP A 278 20.24 18.25 22.73
N THR A 279 20.19 17.06 23.35
CA THR A 279 20.27 15.78 22.62
C THR A 279 18.95 15.48 21.91
N ARG A 280 19.02 15.16 20.61
CA ARG A 280 17.87 14.76 19.78
C ARG A 280 18.23 13.51 19.00
N LEU A 281 17.30 12.58 18.91
CA LEU A 281 17.38 11.45 17.99
C LEU A 281 16.69 11.88 16.69
N ALA A 282 17.35 11.66 15.55
CA ALA A 282 16.78 11.97 14.25
C ALA A 282 15.74 10.91 13.87
N ASP A 283 16.06 9.64 14.11
CA ASP A 283 15.15 8.51 14.01
C ASP A 283 15.16 7.72 15.33
N TRP A 284 14.23 8.04 16.22
CA TRP A 284 14.13 7.31 17.49
C TRP A 284 13.66 5.87 17.28
N LYS A 285 12.90 5.59 16.20
CA LYS A 285 12.39 4.24 15.91
C LYS A 285 13.49 3.31 15.44
N ALA A 286 14.51 3.84 14.75
CA ALA A 286 15.73 3.09 14.47
C ALA A 286 16.39 2.54 15.75
N GLY A 287 16.22 3.25 16.88
CA GLY A 287 16.75 2.89 18.18
C GLY A 287 15.93 1.88 18.97
N ASP A 288 14.71 1.53 18.55
CA ASP A 288 13.91 0.48 19.18
C ASP A 288 14.26 -0.88 18.58
N LEU A 289 15.24 -1.55 19.20
CA LEU A 289 15.77 -2.83 18.69
C LEU A 289 14.96 -4.02 19.19
N ASN A 290 14.09 -3.82 20.19
CA ASN A 290 13.32 -4.88 20.79
C ASN A 290 11.84 -4.86 20.34
N GLY A 291 11.39 -3.77 19.73
CA GLY A 291 10.10 -3.61 19.08
C GLY A 291 8.94 -3.38 20.05
N ASP A 292 9.20 -2.83 21.24
CA ASP A 292 8.19 -2.55 22.26
C ASP A 292 7.70 -1.09 22.25
N ASP A 293 8.13 -0.29 21.27
CA ASP A 293 7.89 1.15 21.14
C ASP A 293 8.41 1.96 22.36
N ILE A 294 9.30 1.38 23.16
CA ILE A 294 9.88 2.02 24.36
C ILE A 294 11.40 2.02 24.26
N LEU A 295 11.93 3.20 24.00
CA LEU A 295 13.37 3.39 23.91
C LEU A 295 14.03 3.43 25.30
N ASP A 296 14.72 2.36 25.69
CA ASP A 296 15.33 2.26 27.02
C ASP A 296 16.73 1.59 27.06
N VAL A 297 17.15 1.14 28.25
CA VAL A 297 18.47 0.52 28.44
C VAL A 297 18.60 -0.84 27.77
N PHE A 298 17.50 -1.54 27.50
CA PHE A 298 17.48 -2.80 26.79
C PHE A 298 17.89 -2.60 25.34
N ASP A 299 17.37 -1.58 24.64
CA ASP A 299 17.79 -1.27 23.27
C ASP A 299 19.25 -0.86 23.20
N LEU A 300 19.70 -0.01 24.14
CA LEU A 300 21.11 0.37 24.24
C LEU A 300 22.02 -0.86 24.42
N GLY A 301 21.55 -1.86 25.19
CA GLY A 301 22.22 -3.14 25.35
C GLY A 301 22.28 -3.95 24.05
N LEU A 302 21.18 -3.98 23.29
CA LEU A 302 21.09 -4.64 22.00
C LEU A 302 22.02 -3.99 20.96
N MET A 303 22.07 -2.65 20.91
CA MET A 303 22.96 -1.91 19.99
C MET A 303 24.44 -2.21 20.30
N LYS A 304 24.84 -2.16 21.57
CA LYS A 304 26.21 -2.49 21.97
C LYS A 304 26.60 -3.92 21.61
N ARG A 305 25.67 -4.87 21.78
CA ARG A 305 25.88 -6.27 21.41
C ARG A 305 26.04 -6.42 19.89
N ALA A 306 25.23 -5.72 19.11
CA ALA A 306 25.30 -5.73 17.66
C ALA A 306 26.67 -5.22 17.16
N LEU A 307 27.17 -4.08 17.66
CA LEU A 307 28.50 -3.55 17.29
C LEU A 307 29.66 -4.49 17.63
N LEU A 308 29.58 -5.19 18.77
CA LEU A 308 30.61 -6.14 19.19
C LEU A 308 30.58 -7.46 18.41
N GLY A 309 29.43 -7.83 17.85
CA GLY A 309 29.26 -9.00 16.99
C GLY A 309 29.91 -8.85 15.61
N SER A 310 30.03 -7.61 15.13
CA SER A 310 30.53 -7.26 13.79
C SER A 310 32.07 -7.22 13.67
N GLN A 311 32.82 -7.40 14.77
CA GLN A 311 34.29 -7.34 14.80
C GLN A 311 34.99 -8.72 14.76
N LYS A 312 34.36 -9.74 14.16
CA LYS A 312 34.94 -11.09 14.02
C LYS A 312 35.17 -11.50 12.57
#